data_AF-A0A2P7U1Q5-F1
#
_entry.id   AF-A0A2P7U1Q5-F1
#
_cell.length_a   1.000
_cell.length_b   1.000
_cell.length_c   1.000
_cell.angle_alpha   90.00
_cell.angle_beta   90.00
_cell.angle_gamma   90.00
#
_symmetry.space_group_name_H-M   'P 1'
#
loop_
_entity.id
_entity.type
_entity.pdbx_description
1 polymer ?
#
loop_
_entity_poly.entity_id
_entity_poly.type
_entity_poly.pdbx_seq_one_letter_code
_entity_poly.pdbx_strand_id
1 'polypeptide(L)'
;MKTTLTYTLLTLCFSLTAAAASADSVYAWRNTNGTTTYSDVPHRLQPARSNTMNIRTHTVYRPIKAVASEQTEGSVTEQQNQLNQKITEVNKQIEAQNQKIAEDNQAMKDDNCKAARLNRNYAESARTNNREALKQRYDADISKYCN
;
A
#
# COMPACT_ATOMS: atom_id res chain seq x y z
N MET A 1 35.72 11.56 -4.45
CA MET A 1 35.57 11.97 -3.03
C MET A 1 34.60 13.12 -2.79
N LYS A 2 34.34 14.02 -3.76
CA LYS A 2 33.41 15.15 -3.57
C LYS A 2 31.92 14.79 -3.69
N THR A 3 31.58 13.71 -4.41
CA THR A 3 30.20 13.29 -4.67
C THR A 3 29.58 12.47 -3.55
N THR A 4 30.38 11.74 -2.76
CA THR A 4 29.88 10.96 -1.62
C THR A 4 29.49 11.85 -0.44
N LEU A 5 30.17 13.00 -0.27
CA LEU A 5 29.91 13.95 0.81
C LEU A 5 28.61 14.74 0.59
N THR A 6 28.21 14.96 -0.67
CA THR A 6 26.95 15.66 -1.01
C THR A 6 25.73 14.78 -0.78
N TYR A 7 25.82 13.46 -1.00
CA TYR A 7 24.70 12.55 -0.74
C TYR A 7 24.45 12.33 0.75
N THR A 8 25.49 12.30 1.59
CA THR A 8 25.34 12.20 3.05
C THR A 8 24.75 13.45 3.69
N LEU A 9 24.97 14.62 3.08
CA LEU A 9 24.44 15.89 3.58
C LEU A 9 22.95 16.06 3.20
N LEU A 10 22.54 15.55 2.04
CA LEU A 10 21.16 15.63 1.57
C LEU A 10 20.22 14.66 2.32
N THR A 11 20.71 13.50 2.77
CA THR A 11 19.94 12.55 3.59
C THR A 11 19.79 13.00 5.05
N LEU A 12 20.75 13.77 5.58
CA LEU A 12 20.66 14.34 6.93
C LEU A 12 19.66 15.50 7.03
N CYS A 13 19.41 16.24 5.95
CA CYS A 13 18.45 17.35 5.96
C CYS A 13 16.98 16.89 5.90
N PHE A 14 16.68 15.69 5.39
CA PHE A 14 15.30 15.20 5.28
C PHE A 14 14.74 14.63 6.60
N SER A 15 15.58 14.38 7.60
CA SER A 15 15.15 13.92 8.92
C SER A 15 14.78 15.04 9.90
N LEU A 16 15.01 16.31 9.55
CA LEU A 16 14.73 17.46 10.44
C LEU A 16 13.35 18.11 10.26
N THR A 17 12.53 17.70 9.29
CA THR A 17 11.23 18.36 9.01
C THR A 17 10.04 17.83 9.83
N ALA A 18 10.26 16.94 10.82
CA ALA A 18 9.18 16.41 11.66
C ALA A 18 8.95 17.20 12.98
N ALA A 19 9.50 18.41 13.11
CA ALA A 19 9.41 19.21 14.33
C ALA A 19 8.70 20.56 14.10
N ALA A 20 7.52 20.54 13.49
CA ALA A 20 6.63 21.70 13.46
C ALA A 20 5.15 21.29 13.57
N ALA A 21 4.84 20.46 14.57
CA ALA A 21 3.49 20.43 15.12
C ALA A 21 3.41 21.52 16.19
N SER A 22 3.29 22.78 15.77
CA SER A 22 2.88 23.89 16.64
C SER A 22 1.43 23.62 17.04
N ALA A 23 1.25 22.76 18.04
CA ALA A 23 -0.03 22.19 18.39
C ALA A 23 -0.78 23.13 19.35
N ASP A 24 -1.97 23.57 18.91
CA ASP A 24 -3.03 24.27 19.65
C ASP A 24 -3.64 23.36 20.75
N SER A 25 -2.78 22.67 21.49
CA SER A 25 -3.14 21.61 22.42
C SER A 25 -2.46 21.81 23.77
N VAL A 26 -3.24 21.67 24.83
CA VAL A 26 -2.81 21.90 26.22
C VAL A 26 -2.77 20.57 26.96
N TYR A 27 -1.78 20.39 27.83
CA TYR A 27 -1.73 19.22 28.69
C TYR A 27 -2.73 19.33 29.82
N ALA A 28 -3.47 18.26 30.08
CA ALA A 28 -4.47 18.18 31.12
C ALA A 28 -4.27 16.94 31.99
N TRP A 29 -4.36 17.10 33.31
CA TRP A 29 -4.36 15.97 34.25
C TRP A 29 -5.28 16.24 35.44
N ARG A 30 -5.70 15.16 36.08
CA ARG A 30 -6.58 15.21 37.27
C ARG A 30 -5.74 15.10 38.54
N ASN A 31 -5.89 16.05 39.45
CA ASN A 31 -5.23 16.04 40.75
C ASN A 31 -5.97 15.12 41.73
N THR A 32 -5.29 14.78 42.82
CA THR A 32 -5.85 13.98 43.94
C THR A 32 -7.12 14.59 44.53
N ASN A 33 -7.25 15.92 44.46
CA ASN A 33 -8.38 16.67 44.99
C ASN A 33 -9.57 16.70 44.01
N GLY A 34 -9.51 15.95 42.91
CA GLY A 34 -10.59 15.83 41.92
C GLY A 34 -10.62 16.92 40.86
N THR A 35 -9.84 17.98 40.97
CA THR A 35 -9.73 19.08 40.01
C THR A 35 -8.87 18.73 38.80
N THR A 36 -9.21 19.28 37.62
CA THR A 36 -8.41 19.15 36.39
C THR A 36 -7.55 20.39 36.22
N THR A 37 -6.24 20.22 36.06
CA THR A 37 -5.28 21.29 35.76
C THR A 37 -4.89 21.24 34.29
N TYR A 38 -4.80 22.42 33.67
CA TYR A 38 -4.40 22.63 32.28
C TYR A 38 -3.09 23.42 32.25
N SER A 39 -2.14 23.01 31.41
CA SER A 39 -0.79 23.58 31.34
C SER A 39 -0.15 23.35 29.98
N ASP A 40 0.64 24.30 29.50
CA ASP A 40 1.43 24.15 28.27
C ASP A 40 2.57 23.14 28.42
N VAL A 41 2.97 22.87 29.67
CA VAL A 41 4.01 21.90 30.03
C VAL A 41 3.35 20.66 30.67
N PRO A 42 3.79 19.44 30.31
CA PRO A 42 3.23 18.22 30.88
C PRO A 42 3.50 18.09 32.38
N HIS A 43 2.60 17.40 33.09
CA HIS A 43 2.70 17.22 34.53
C HIS A 43 4.04 16.58 34.92
N ARG A 44 4.83 17.26 35.76
CA ARG A 44 6.16 16.80 36.21
C ARG A 44 7.09 16.44 35.04
N LEU A 45 6.95 17.12 33.90
CA LEU A 45 7.72 16.83 32.68
C LEU A 45 7.53 15.39 32.15
N GLN A 46 6.43 14.72 32.51
CA GLN A 46 6.12 13.35 32.11
C GLN A 46 4.94 13.36 31.12
N PRO A 47 5.17 13.52 29.81
CA PRO A 47 4.10 13.58 28.81
C PRO A 47 3.27 12.30 28.79
N ALA A 48 3.87 11.15 29.11
CA ALA A 48 3.19 9.85 29.21
C ALA A 48 2.13 9.77 30.35
N ARG A 49 2.11 10.74 31.28
CA ARG A 49 1.17 10.77 32.41
C ARG A 49 0.18 11.94 32.35
N SER A 50 0.30 12.80 31.35
CA SER A 50 -0.63 13.89 31.08
C SER A 50 -1.42 13.60 29.82
N ASN A 51 -2.71 13.87 29.84
CA ASN A 51 -3.52 13.88 28.63
C ASN A 51 -3.20 15.15 27.84
N THR A 52 -3.43 15.12 26.53
CA THR A 52 -3.31 16.29 25.66
C THR A 52 -4.70 16.63 25.15
N MET A 53 -5.16 17.85 25.39
CA MET A 53 -6.48 18.32 24.94
C MET A 53 -6.29 19.32 23.80
N ASN A 54 -6.96 19.10 22.68
CA ASN A 54 -7.05 20.08 21.62
C ASN A 54 -8.08 21.15 22.02
N ILE A 55 -7.66 22.42 22.09
CA ILE A 55 -8.53 23.51 22.55
C ILE A 55 -9.66 23.77 21.55
N ARG A 56 -9.36 23.73 20.25
CA ARG A 56 -10.31 24.06 19.18
C ARG A 56 -11.41 23.01 19.03
N THR A 57 -11.07 21.73 19.17
CA THR A 57 -12.03 20.63 19.00
C THR A 57 -12.56 20.09 20.33
N HIS A 58 -12.07 20.60 21.47
CA HIS A 58 -12.35 20.08 22.81
C HIS A 58 -12.13 18.56 22.96
N THR A 59 -11.29 17.96 22.11
CA THR A 59 -11.01 16.52 22.14
C THR A 59 -9.82 16.23 23.06
N VAL A 60 -9.95 15.20 23.89
CA VAL A 60 -8.90 14.78 24.83
C VAL A 60 -8.23 13.51 24.33
N TYR A 61 -6.94 13.59 24.04
CA TYR A 61 -6.07 12.48 23.71
C TYR A 61 -5.38 11.97 24.96
N ARG A 62 -5.55 10.68 25.27
CA ARG A 62 -4.79 10.03 26.33
C ARG A 62 -3.43 9.62 25.77
N PRO A 63 -2.33 9.75 26.55
CA PRO A 63 -1.05 9.24 26.13
C PRO A 63 -1.22 7.74 25.90
N ILE A 64 -0.96 7.31 24.67
CA ILE A 64 -0.93 5.89 24.35
C ILE A 64 0.22 5.34 25.18
N LYS A 65 -0.11 4.57 26.23
CA LYS A 65 0.88 3.80 26.97
C LYS A 65 1.57 2.97 25.90
N ALA A 66 2.84 3.24 25.61
CA ALA A 66 3.61 2.43 24.68
C ALA A 66 3.39 0.99 25.16
N VAL A 67 2.72 0.20 24.32
CA VAL A 67 2.60 -1.23 24.56
C VAL A 67 4.06 -1.66 24.69
N ALA A 68 4.47 -2.08 25.89
CA ALA A 68 5.79 -2.66 26.05
C ALA A 68 5.83 -3.72 24.95
N SER A 69 6.68 -3.52 23.95
CA SER A 69 6.91 -4.55 22.95
C SER A 69 7.23 -5.78 23.77
N GLU A 70 6.33 -6.76 23.77
CA GLU A 70 6.67 -8.08 24.26
C GLU A 70 7.91 -8.45 23.47
N GLN A 71 9.07 -8.35 24.10
CA GLN A 71 10.28 -8.94 23.59
C GLN A 71 9.99 -10.43 23.64
N THR A 72 9.39 -10.95 22.57
CA THR A 72 9.28 -12.38 22.36
C THR A 72 10.72 -12.88 22.40
N GLU A 73 11.07 -13.60 23.45
CA GLU A 73 12.40 -14.17 23.73
C GLU A 73 12.77 -15.25 22.69
N GLY A 74 12.86 -14.86 21.41
CA GLY A 74 13.57 -15.59 20.38
C GLY A 74 14.78 -14.76 19.99
N SER A 75 15.94 -15.40 19.82
CA SER A 75 17.09 -14.77 19.18
C SER A 75 16.61 -14.04 17.91
N VAL A 76 17.06 -12.80 17.68
CA VAL A 76 16.74 -12.00 16.48
C VAL A 76 16.89 -12.82 15.18
N THR A 77 17.81 -13.80 15.20
CA THR A 77 18.03 -14.78 14.15
C THR A 77 16.81 -15.69 13.88
N GLU A 78 16.13 -16.15 14.93
CA GLU A 78 14.95 -17.02 14.81
C GLU A 78 13.76 -16.27 14.22
N GLN A 79 13.56 -15.01 14.62
CA GLN A 79 12.53 -14.15 14.03
C GLN A 79 12.82 -13.85 12.55
N GLN A 80 14.08 -13.62 12.19
CA GLN A 80 14.49 -13.43 10.81
C GLN A 80 14.26 -14.69 9.96
N ASN A 81 14.56 -15.87 10.50
CA ASN A 81 14.33 -17.14 9.82
C ASN A 81 12.84 -17.39 9.57
N GLN A 82 11.98 -17.12 10.55
CA GLN A 82 10.53 -17.22 10.39
C GLN A 82 9.98 -16.22 9.36
N LEU A 83 10.50 -14.99 9.32
CA LEU A 83 10.15 -14.01 8.28
C LEU A 83 10.60 -14.48 6.89
N ASN A 84 11.82 -14.99 6.76
CA ASN A 84 12.34 -15.51 5.49
C ASN A 84 11.51 -16.70 4.98
N GLN A 85 11.07 -17.60 5.87
CA GLN A 85 10.18 -18.70 5.52
C GLN A 85 8.83 -18.19 5.00
N LYS A 86 8.21 -17.22 5.68
CA LYS A 86 6.96 -16.60 5.23
C LYS A 86 7.10 -15.92 3.87
N ILE A 87 8.19 -15.19 3.65
CA ILE A 87 8.47 -14.54 2.36
C ILE A 87 8.63 -15.58 1.26
N THR A 88 9.34 -16.68 1.53
CA THR A 88 9.53 -17.76 0.56
C THR A 88 8.20 -18.43 0.19
N GLU A 89 7.34 -18.68 1.17
CA GLU A 89 6.02 -19.26 0.93
C GLU A 89 5.11 -18.32 0.12
N VAL A 90 5.09 -17.02 0.44
CA VAL A 90 4.34 -16.01 -0.32
C VAL A 90 4.89 -15.88 -1.74
N ASN A 91 6.20 -15.85 -1.93
CA ASN A 91 6.82 -15.80 -3.25
C ASN A 91 6.43 -17.02 -4.09
N LYS A 92 6.44 -18.22 -3.50
CA LYS A 92 5.99 -19.44 -4.18
C LYS A 92 4.52 -19.37 -4.59
N GLN A 93 3.65 -18.81 -3.75
CA GLN A 93 2.24 -18.61 -4.09
C GLN A 93 2.07 -17.59 -5.23
N ILE A 94 2.83 -16.49 -5.20
CA ILE A 94 2.82 -15.47 -6.26
C ILE A 94 3.30 -16.06 -7.58
N GLU A 95 4.39 -16.84 -7.57
CA GLU A 95 4.90 -17.52 -8.77
C GLU A 95 3.85 -18.48 -9.37
N ALA A 96 3.19 -19.28 -8.53
CA ALA A 96 2.11 -20.17 -8.97
C ALA A 96 0.91 -19.39 -9.55
N GLN A 97 0.53 -18.28 -8.94
CA GLN A 97 -0.54 -17.42 -9.47
C GLN A 97 -0.15 -16.75 -10.78
N ASN A 98 1.08 -16.26 -10.90
CA ASN A 98 1.58 -15.64 -12.12
C ASN A 98 1.63 -16.65 -13.28
N GLN A 99 2.03 -17.89 -13.01
CA GLN A 99 1.98 -18.98 -14.01
C GLN A 99 0.55 -19.22 -14.48
N LYS A 100 -0.40 -19.36 -13.55
CA LYS A 100 -1.82 -19.55 -13.89
C LYS A 100 -2.37 -18.38 -14.73
N ILE A 101 -2.05 -17.14 -14.34
CA ILE A 101 -2.47 -15.94 -15.08
C ILE A 101 -1.87 -15.94 -16.49
N ALA A 102 -0.62 -16.37 -16.65
CA ALA A 102 0.02 -16.46 -17.97
C ALA A 102 -0.67 -17.50 -18.86
N GLU A 103 -0.99 -18.69 -18.31
CA GLU A 103 -1.73 -19.74 -19.00
C GLU A 103 -3.15 -19.27 -19.39
N ASP A 104 -3.89 -18.68 -18.45
CA ASP A 104 -5.23 -18.14 -18.70
C ASP A 104 -5.20 -17.05 -19.77
N ASN A 105 -4.21 -16.14 -19.72
CA ASN A 105 -4.05 -15.10 -20.73
C ASN A 105 -3.76 -15.67 -22.12
N GLN A 106 -2.97 -16.74 -22.20
CA GLN A 106 -2.66 -17.40 -23.47
C GLN A 106 -3.88 -18.12 -24.02
N ALA A 107 -4.59 -18.88 -23.19
CA ALA A 107 -5.85 -19.53 -23.58
C ALA A 107 -6.89 -18.52 -24.07
N MET A 108 -7.05 -17.40 -23.35
CA MET A 108 -7.95 -16.32 -23.76
C MET A 108 -7.54 -15.68 -25.09
N LYS A 109 -6.24 -15.50 -25.36
CA LYS A 109 -5.77 -15.01 -26.66
C LYS A 109 -6.11 -15.99 -27.78
N ASP A 110 -5.85 -17.27 -27.57
CA ASP A 110 -6.15 -18.31 -28.56
C ASP A 110 -7.65 -18.41 -28.87
N ASP A 111 -8.49 -18.33 -27.84
CA ASP A 111 -9.94 -18.37 -27.99
C ASP A 111 -10.49 -17.10 -28.67
N ASN A 112 -9.96 -15.92 -28.32
CA ASN A 112 -10.29 -14.67 -29.02
C ASN A 112 -9.87 -14.72 -30.49
N CYS A 113 -8.70 -15.28 -30.79
CA CYS A 113 -8.24 -15.46 -32.16
C CYS A 113 -9.14 -16.43 -32.95
N LYS A 114 -9.49 -17.58 -32.37
CA LYS A 114 -10.41 -18.55 -32.98
C LYS A 114 -11.78 -17.92 -33.24
N ALA A 115 -12.33 -17.20 -32.27
CA ALA A 115 -13.61 -16.51 -32.40
C ALA A 115 -13.55 -15.45 -33.51
N ALA A 116 -12.49 -14.64 -33.57
CA ALA A 116 -12.31 -13.64 -34.61
C ALA A 116 -12.26 -14.28 -36.02
N ARG A 117 -11.55 -15.40 -36.19
CA ARG A 117 -11.52 -16.17 -37.44
C ARG A 117 -12.89 -16.73 -37.82
N LEU A 118 -13.61 -17.32 -36.88
CA LEU A 118 -14.97 -17.83 -37.12
C LEU A 118 -15.95 -16.73 -37.51
N ASN A 119 -15.89 -15.60 -36.82
CA ASN A 119 -16.71 -14.42 -37.13
C ASN A 119 -16.38 -13.85 -38.51
N ARG A 120 -15.10 -13.86 -38.90
CA ARG A 120 -14.69 -13.45 -40.25
C ARG A 120 -15.28 -14.35 -41.32
N ASN A 121 -15.23 -15.66 -41.12
CA ASN A 121 -15.81 -16.65 -42.04
C ASN A 121 -17.34 -16.51 -42.12
N TYR A 122 -18.00 -16.25 -40.99
CA TYR A 122 -19.44 -15.99 -40.97
C TYR A 122 -19.80 -14.71 -41.73
N ALA A 123 -19.02 -13.64 -41.57
CA ALA A 123 -19.18 -12.40 -42.32
C ALA A 123 -18.96 -12.60 -43.83
N GLU A 124 -18.25 -13.64 -44.27
CA GLU A 124 -18.12 -13.95 -45.70
C GLU A 124 -19.39 -14.50 -46.31
N SER A 125 -20.13 -15.32 -45.58
CA SER A 125 -21.37 -15.95 -46.05
C SER A 125 -22.64 -15.13 -45.75
N ALA A 126 -22.54 -14.12 -44.89
CA ALA A 126 -23.66 -13.27 -44.50
C ALA A 126 -24.19 -12.40 -45.67
N ARG A 127 -25.48 -12.54 -45.99
CA ARG A 127 -26.18 -11.73 -47.01
C ARG A 127 -26.75 -10.44 -46.40
N THR A 128 -25.87 -9.58 -45.88
CA THR A 128 -26.27 -8.31 -45.27
C THR A 128 -25.64 -7.13 -46.02
N ASN A 129 -26.32 -5.97 -46.00
CA ASN A 129 -25.80 -4.74 -46.61
C ASN A 129 -24.52 -4.23 -45.91
N ASN A 130 -24.29 -4.65 -44.66
CA ASN A 130 -23.13 -4.26 -43.84
C ASN A 130 -21.98 -5.27 -43.89
N ARG A 131 -22.00 -6.21 -44.84
CA ARG A 131 -21.01 -7.29 -44.96
C ARG A 131 -19.57 -6.78 -44.93
N GLU A 132 -19.25 -5.76 -45.72
CA GLU A 132 -17.88 -5.21 -45.80
C GLU A 132 -17.43 -4.57 -44.48
N ALA A 133 -18.33 -3.86 -43.79
CA ALA A 133 -18.03 -3.27 -42.48
C ALA A 133 -17.79 -4.33 -41.40
N LEU A 134 -18.53 -5.46 -41.45
CA LEU A 134 -18.31 -6.60 -40.56
C LEU A 134 -16.97 -7.28 -40.82
N LYS A 135 -16.62 -7.49 -42.10
CA LYS A 135 -15.32 -8.06 -42.48
C LYS A 135 -14.16 -7.22 -41.97
N GLN A 136 -14.20 -5.90 -42.16
CA GLN A 136 -13.16 -4.99 -41.68
C GLN A 136 -12.99 -5.03 -40.15
N ARG A 137 -14.10 -5.11 -39.40
CA ARG A 137 -14.04 -5.24 -37.93
C ARG A 137 -13.38 -6.55 -37.50
N TYR A 138 -13.76 -7.67 -38.11
CA TYR A 138 -13.18 -8.97 -37.76
C TYR A 138 -11.74 -9.12 -38.25
N ASP A 139 -11.36 -8.48 -39.36
CA ASP A 139 -9.96 -8.39 -39.80
C ASP A 139 -9.11 -7.62 -38.77
N ALA A 140 -9.65 -6.54 -38.20
CA ALA A 140 -9.00 -5.82 -37.10
C ALA A 140 -8.89 -6.69 -35.83
N ASP A 141 -9.93 -7.45 -35.47
CA ASP A 141 -9.89 -8.38 -34.33
C ASP A 141 -8.86 -9.50 -34.54
N ILE A 142 -8.78 -10.08 -35.74
CA ILE A 142 -7.74 -11.05 -36.10
C ILE A 142 -6.37 -10.42 -35.93
N SER A 143 -6.16 -9.20 -36.44
CA SER A 143 -4.86 -8.51 -36.31
C SER A 143 -4.46 -8.23 -34.86
N LYS A 144 -5.44 -8.10 -33.96
CA LYS A 144 -5.26 -7.77 -32.55
C LYS A 144 -5.04 -9.01 -31.67
N TYR A 145 -5.74 -10.11 -31.96
CA TYR A 145 -5.74 -11.31 -31.10
C TYR A 145 -4.91 -12.46 -31.66
N CYS A 146 -4.65 -12.50 -32.98
CA CYS A 146 -3.92 -13.59 -33.63
C CYS A 146 -2.46 -13.28 -33.97
N ASN A 147 -1.99 -12.04 -33.72
CA ASN A 147 -0.61 -11.60 -33.97
C ASN A 147 0.16 -11.38 -32.67
#